data_AF-A0A0G3EHA1-F1
#
_entry.id   AF-A0A0G3EHA1-F1
#
_cell.length_a   1.000
_cell.length_b   1.000
_cell.length_c   1.000
_cell.angle_alpha   90.00
_cell.angle_beta   90.00
_cell.angle_gamma   90.00
#
_symmetry.space_group_name_H-M   'P 1'
#
loop_
_entity.id
_entity.type
_entity.pdbx_description
1 polymer ?
#
loop_
_entity_poly.entity_id
_entity_poly.type
_entity_poly.pdbx_seq_one_letter_code
_entity_poly.pdbx_strand_id
1 'polypeptide(L)'
;MAALLTKFRIDFSDITVLGDINTKPKKEHVAAFEDMIEPYRLKEDDMDQEVAERLKNSEPWRITDNELELYRAKTNRQIRLNELLQEHSSTANLIVMSLPLARKGVVSSALYMAWLE
;
A
#
# COMPACT_ATOMS: atom_id res chain seq x y z
N MET A 1 13.65 -18.82 -10.49
CA MET A 1 14.38 -17.77 -9.74
C MET A 1 15.86 -18.10 -9.56
N ALA A 2 16.23 -19.30 -9.06
CA ALA A 2 17.63 -19.68 -8.85
C ALA A 2 18.56 -19.41 -10.04
N ALA A 3 18.23 -19.89 -11.24
CA ALA A 3 19.04 -19.64 -12.44
C ALA A 3 19.22 -18.15 -12.79
N LEU A 4 18.26 -17.29 -12.42
CA LEU A 4 18.36 -15.84 -12.62
C LEU A 4 19.38 -15.23 -11.63
N LEU A 5 19.31 -15.61 -10.35
CA LEU A 5 20.27 -15.16 -9.33
C LEU A 5 21.70 -15.59 -9.66
N THR A 6 21.88 -16.82 -10.17
CA THR A 6 23.18 -17.29 -10.65
C THR A 6 23.73 -16.42 -11.78
N LYS A 7 22.88 -15.97 -12.72
CA LYS A 7 23.29 -15.03 -13.79
C LYS A 7 23.70 -13.66 -13.23
N PHE A 8 23.05 -13.20 -12.16
CA PHE A 8 23.44 -11.99 -11.44
C PHE A 8 24.65 -12.20 -10.51
N ARG A 9 25.17 -13.43 -10.37
CA ARG A 9 26.28 -13.80 -9.48
C ARG A 9 26.00 -13.40 -8.03
N ILE A 10 24.74 -13.55 -7.62
CA ILE A 10 24.32 -13.35 -6.24
C ILE A 10 24.21 -14.74 -5.62
N ASP A 11 25.13 -15.02 -4.70
CA ASP A 11 25.04 -16.20 -3.85
C ASP A 11 23.93 -15.99 -2.82
N PHE A 12 23.12 -17.02 -2.60
CA PHE A 12 21.99 -16.98 -1.69
C PHE A 12 22.00 -18.25 -0.82
N SER A 13 21.51 -18.15 0.42
CA SER A 13 21.35 -19.32 1.28
C SER A 13 20.13 -20.14 0.86
N ASP A 14 18.98 -19.48 0.73
CA ASP A 14 17.70 -20.12 0.45
C ASP A 14 16.79 -19.25 -0.42
N ILE A 15 15.81 -19.89 -1.06
CA ILE A 15 14.71 -19.21 -1.77
C ILE A 15 13.39 -19.72 -1.18
N THR A 16 12.65 -18.83 -0.54
CA THR A 16 11.32 -19.11 -0.01
C THR A 16 10.25 -18.54 -0.93
N VAL A 17 9.28 -19.37 -1.32
CA VAL A 17 8.12 -18.95 -2.14
C VAL A 17 6.91 -18.81 -1.23
N LEU A 18 6.35 -17.60 -1.16
CA LEU A 18 5.14 -17.31 -0.39
C LEU A 18 3.93 -17.24 -1.33
N GLY A 19 2.86 -17.95 -1.00
CA GLY A 19 1.62 -18.03 -1.80
C GLY A 19 0.50 -17.10 -1.32
N ASP A 20 0.70 -16.45 -0.18
CA ASP A 20 -0.35 -15.82 0.63
C ASP A 20 -0.26 -14.29 0.68
N ILE A 21 0.50 -13.68 -0.24
CA ILE A 21 0.61 -12.21 -0.35
C ILE A 21 -0.72 -11.50 -0.69
N ASN A 22 -1.66 -12.22 -1.31
CA ASN A 22 -2.97 -11.70 -1.68
C ASN A 22 -4.08 -12.16 -0.71
N THR A 23 -3.72 -12.82 0.40
CA THR A 23 -4.71 -13.15 1.42
C THR A 23 -5.15 -11.88 2.14
N LYS A 24 -6.31 -11.97 2.81
CA LYS A 24 -6.87 -10.84 3.54
C LYS A 24 -5.95 -10.53 4.74
N PRO A 25 -5.48 -9.28 4.89
CA PRO A 25 -4.70 -8.88 6.07
C PRO A 25 -5.51 -9.02 7.35
N LYS A 26 -4.81 -9.06 8.50
CA LYS A 26 -5.43 -9.11 9.82
C LYS A 26 -6.23 -7.83 10.05
N LYS A 27 -7.40 -7.97 10.69
CA LYS A 27 -8.33 -6.86 10.94
C LYS A 27 -7.67 -5.71 11.71
N GLU A 28 -6.78 -6.02 12.64
CA GLU A 28 -6.05 -5.05 13.46
C GLU A 28 -5.17 -4.15 12.60
N HIS A 29 -4.44 -4.70 11.62
CA HIS A 29 -3.59 -3.92 10.72
C HIS A 29 -4.41 -3.12 9.70
N VAL A 30 -5.58 -3.62 9.29
CA VAL A 30 -6.52 -2.84 8.48
C VAL A 30 -7.04 -1.64 9.25
N ALA A 31 -7.47 -1.83 10.50
CA ALA A 31 -7.93 -0.73 11.35
C ALA A 31 -6.82 0.31 11.60
N ALA A 32 -5.58 -0.15 11.87
CA ALA A 32 -4.43 0.75 12.02
C ALA A 32 -4.15 1.58 10.75
N PHE A 33 -4.31 0.99 9.56
CA PHE A 33 -4.20 1.72 8.30
C PHE A 33 -5.33 2.74 8.13
N GLU A 34 -6.58 2.35 8.43
CA GLU A 34 -7.74 3.24 8.38
C GLU A 34 -7.58 4.45 9.31
N ASP A 35 -7.12 4.22 10.55
CA ASP A 35 -6.82 5.28 11.52
C ASP A 35 -5.70 6.21 11.04
N MET A 36 -4.66 5.66 10.41
CA MET A 36 -3.53 6.42 9.87
C MET A 36 -3.95 7.37 8.75
N ILE A 37 -4.85 6.94 7.86
CA ILE A 37 -5.27 7.75 6.72
C ILE A 37 -6.42 8.71 7.02
N GLU A 38 -7.13 8.51 8.14
CA GLU A 38 -8.34 9.25 8.50
C GLU A 38 -8.19 10.79 8.41
N PRO A 39 -7.09 11.42 8.88
CA PRO A 39 -6.91 12.87 8.77
C PRO A 39 -6.82 13.39 7.32
N TYR A 40 -6.47 12.52 6.36
CA TYR A 40 -6.23 12.88 4.97
C TYR A 40 -7.40 12.54 4.05
N ARG A 41 -8.46 11.89 4.56
CA ARG A 41 -9.65 11.54 3.78
C ARG A 41 -10.48 12.77 3.47
N LEU A 42 -11.03 12.82 2.25
CA LEU A 42 -11.93 13.88 1.82
C LEU A 42 -13.37 13.66 2.31
N LYS A 43 -13.81 12.38 2.44
CA LYS A 43 -15.18 11.97 2.78
C LYS A 43 -16.21 12.55 1.83
N GLU A 44 -16.00 12.33 0.54
CA GLU A 44 -16.81 12.94 -0.51
C GLU A 44 -18.26 12.46 -0.50
N ASP A 45 -18.50 11.23 -0.06
CA ASP A 45 -19.85 10.63 0.02
C ASP A 45 -20.74 11.30 1.07
N ASP A 46 -20.14 11.99 2.05
CA ASP A 46 -20.85 12.72 3.11
C ASP A 46 -21.14 14.19 2.73
N MET A 47 -20.75 14.63 1.53
CA MET A 47 -20.81 16.03 1.09
C MET A 47 -21.74 16.25 -0.09
N ASP A 48 -22.21 17.50 -0.25
CA ASP A 48 -22.86 17.91 -1.49
C ASP A 48 -21.89 17.82 -2.68
N GLN A 49 -22.40 17.35 -3.82
CA GLN A 49 -21.58 17.06 -5.00
C GLN A 49 -20.77 18.28 -5.50
N GLU A 50 -21.34 19.49 -5.45
CA GLU A 50 -20.62 20.71 -5.82
C GLU A 50 -19.47 21.04 -4.86
N VAL A 51 -19.65 20.76 -3.57
CA VAL A 51 -18.63 21.01 -2.55
C VAL A 51 -17.50 19.99 -2.69
N ALA A 52 -17.84 18.71 -2.89
CA ALA A 52 -16.88 17.65 -3.13
C ALA A 52 -15.99 17.95 -4.36
N GLU A 53 -16.58 18.37 -5.48
CA GLU A 53 -15.82 18.71 -6.69
C GLU A 53 -14.92 19.95 -6.50
N ARG A 54 -15.36 20.96 -5.76
CA ARG A 54 -14.51 22.12 -5.42
C ARG A 54 -13.33 21.71 -4.55
N LEU A 55 -13.54 20.83 -3.56
CA LEU A 55 -12.49 20.36 -2.68
C LEU A 55 -11.50 19.43 -3.39
N LYS A 56 -11.97 18.54 -4.28
CA LYS A 56 -11.06 17.74 -5.14
C LYS A 56 -10.11 18.60 -5.95
N ASN A 57 -10.62 19.70 -6.51
CA ASN A 57 -9.83 20.60 -7.35
C ASN A 57 -8.85 21.46 -6.53
N SER A 58 -9.21 21.84 -5.30
CA SER A 58 -8.36 22.66 -4.42
C SER A 58 -7.36 21.81 -3.61
N GLU A 59 -7.76 20.61 -3.22
CA GLU A 59 -6.99 19.67 -2.39
C GLU A 59 -6.84 18.28 -3.06
N PRO A 60 -6.23 18.19 -4.26
CA PRO A 60 -6.11 16.92 -5.00
C PRO A 60 -5.20 15.88 -4.30
N TRP A 61 -4.55 16.27 -3.21
CA TRP A 61 -3.70 15.41 -2.40
C TRP A 61 -4.49 14.56 -1.39
N ARG A 62 -5.76 14.90 -1.11
CA ARG A 62 -6.62 14.17 -0.17
C ARG A 62 -7.15 12.89 -0.79
N ILE A 63 -7.41 11.92 0.07
CA ILE A 63 -7.82 10.58 -0.31
C ILE A 63 -9.33 10.57 -0.51
N THR A 64 -9.78 10.17 -1.70
CA THR A 64 -11.22 10.08 -2.01
C THR A 64 -11.77 8.69 -1.67
N ASP A 65 -13.08 8.59 -1.46
CA ASP A 65 -13.73 7.32 -1.13
C ASP A 65 -13.70 6.37 -2.33
N ASN A 66 -13.89 6.92 -3.54
CA ASN A 66 -13.71 6.18 -4.78
C ASN A 66 -12.28 5.63 -4.96
N GLU A 67 -11.23 6.38 -4.56
CA GLU A 67 -9.85 5.88 -4.59
C GLU A 67 -9.65 4.67 -3.65
N LEU A 68 -10.19 4.74 -2.44
CA LEU A 68 -10.09 3.65 -1.46
C LEU A 68 -10.81 2.39 -1.93
N GLU A 69 -11.96 2.54 -2.58
CA GLU A 69 -12.68 1.41 -3.16
C GLU A 69 -11.93 0.80 -4.34
N LEU A 70 -11.51 1.64 -5.30
CA LEU A 70 -10.81 1.21 -6.51
C LEU A 70 -9.49 0.51 -6.20
N TYR A 71 -8.74 1.00 -5.21
CA TYR A 71 -7.42 0.48 -4.85
C TYR A 71 -7.40 -0.44 -3.63
N ARG A 72 -8.57 -0.87 -3.13
CA ARG A 72 -8.69 -1.74 -1.95
C ARG A 72 -7.80 -2.98 -1.99
N ALA A 73 -7.75 -3.67 -3.13
CA ALA A 73 -6.93 -4.86 -3.30
C ALA A 73 -5.43 -4.54 -3.19
N LYS A 74 -5.01 -3.38 -3.72
CA LYS A 74 -3.62 -2.92 -3.65
C LYS A 74 -3.24 -2.51 -2.23
N THR A 75 -4.12 -1.77 -1.55
CA THR A 75 -3.96 -1.40 -0.13
C THR A 75 -3.83 -2.65 0.74
N ASN A 76 -4.75 -3.61 0.61
CA ASN A 76 -4.70 -4.87 1.37
C ASN A 76 -3.42 -5.65 1.13
N ARG A 77 -2.91 -5.65 -0.12
CA ARG A 77 -1.64 -6.28 -0.46
C ARG A 77 -0.45 -5.60 0.23
N GLN A 78 -0.42 -4.28 0.36
CA GLN A 78 0.66 -3.59 1.08
C GLN A 78 0.60 -3.90 2.58
N ILE A 79 -0.59 -3.91 3.18
CA ILE A 79 -0.77 -4.28 4.59
C ILE A 79 -0.30 -5.73 4.82
N ARG A 80 -0.72 -6.67 3.96
CA ARG A 80 -0.28 -8.07 4.05
C ARG A 80 1.22 -8.23 3.83
N LEU A 81 1.82 -7.42 2.94
CA LEU A 81 3.27 -7.41 2.75
C LEU A 81 4.00 -6.95 4.03
N ASN A 82 3.50 -5.92 4.71
CA ASN A 82 4.07 -5.47 5.99
C ASN A 82 4.00 -6.58 7.06
N GLU A 83 2.86 -7.29 7.17
CA GLU A 83 2.74 -8.45 8.06
C GLU A 83 3.82 -9.50 7.77
N LEU A 84 4.01 -9.87 6.49
CA LEU A 84 5.03 -10.85 6.09
C LEU A 84 6.46 -10.36 6.37
N LEU A 85 6.73 -9.06 6.23
CA LEU A 85 8.01 -8.48 6.58
C LEU A 85 8.30 -8.59 8.08
N GLN A 86 7.30 -8.32 8.93
CA GLN A 86 7.44 -8.50 10.38
C GLN A 86 7.60 -9.98 10.76
N GLU A 87 6.87 -10.88 10.10
CA GLU A 87 6.91 -12.33 10.35
C GLU A 87 8.25 -12.96 9.94
N HIS A 88 8.86 -12.53 8.83
CA HIS A 88 10.05 -13.18 8.26
C HIS A 88 11.35 -12.37 8.32
N SER A 89 11.30 -11.06 8.57
CA SER A 89 12.46 -10.17 8.43
C SER A 89 12.66 -9.21 9.61
N SER A 90 12.02 -9.46 10.76
CA SER A 90 12.09 -8.60 11.96
C SER A 90 13.50 -8.38 12.52
N THR A 91 14.45 -9.25 12.23
CA THR A 91 15.85 -9.16 12.70
C THR A 91 16.86 -8.91 11.57
N ALA A 92 16.38 -8.64 10.35
CA ALA A 92 17.24 -8.41 9.20
C ALA A 92 18.03 -7.08 9.33
N ASN A 93 19.27 -7.06 8.84
CA ASN A 93 20.07 -5.84 8.78
C ASN A 93 19.60 -4.87 7.69
N LEU A 94 19.08 -5.40 6.58
CA LEU A 94 18.59 -4.64 5.44
C LEU A 94 17.53 -5.45 4.71
N ILE A 95 16.46 -4.79 4.29
CA ILE A 95 15.40 -5.36 3.46
C ILE A 95 15.43 -4.63 2.12
N VAL A 96 15.70 -5.36 1.04
CA VAL A 96 15.60 -4.83 -0.33
C VAL A 96 14.24 -5.24 -0.88
N MET A 97 13.36 -4.26 -1.08
CA MET A 97 11.99 -4.48 -1.54
C MET A 97 11.71 -3.74 -2.84
N SER A 98 10.82 -4.32 -3.65
CA SER A 98 10.29 -3.65 -4.84
C SER A 98 9.29 -2.56 -4.42
N LEU A 99 9.56 -1.32 -4.81
CA LEU A 99 8.70 -0.18 -4.49
C LEU A 99 7.36 -0.28 -5.25
N PRO A 100 6.20 -0.13 -4.57
CA PRO A 100 4.93 -0.03 -5.27
C PRO A 100 4.90 1.30 -6.05
N LEU A 101 4.52 1.24 -7.32
CA LEU A 101 4.37 2.42 -8.17
C LEU A 101 2.89 2.80 -8.31
N ALA A 102 2.59 4.09 -8.20
CA ALA A 102 1.29 4.66 -8.51
C ALA A 102 1.40 5.59 -9.73
N ARG A 103 0.36 5.65 -10.56
CA ARG A 103 0.32 6.57 -11.69
C ARG A 103 -0.09 7.95 -11.20
N LYS A 104 0.73 8.96 -11.49
CA LYS A 104 0.44 10.36 -11.18
C LYS A 104 -0.92 10.77 -11.74
N GLY A 105 -1.72 11.46 -10.93
CA GLY A 105 -3.05 11.95 -11.30
C GLY A 105 -4.18 10.92 -11.23
N VAL A 106 -3.87 9.66 -10.90
CA VAL A 106 -4.89 8.61 -10.66
C VAL A 106 -4.98 8.23 -9.18
N VAL A 107 -3.89 8.46 -8.43
CA VAL A 107 -3.82 8.22 -6.99
C VAL A 107 -3.39 9.51 -6.32
N SER A 108 -4.13 9.94 -5.31
CA SER A 108 -3.76 11.03 -4.42
C SER A 108 -2.39 10.79 -3.79
N SER A 109 -1.65 11.88 -3.58
CA SER A 109 -0.31 11.78 -2.98
C SER A 109 -0.36 11.23 -1.56
N ALA A 110 -1.42 11.54 -0.78
CA ALA A 110 -1.56 11.00 0.57
C ALA A 110 -1.76 9.48 0.56
N LEU A 111 -2.60 8.94 -0.33
CA LEU A 111 -2.78 7.48 -0.41
C LEU A 111 -1.51 6.78 -0.89
N TYR A 112 -0.79 7.37 -1.84
CA TYR A 112 0.48 6.80 -2.29
C TYR A 112 1.52 6.75 -1.17
N MET A 113 1.67 7.83 -0.40
CA MET A 113 2.59 7.86 0.74
C MET A 113 2.15 6.91 1.85
N ALA A 114 0.84 6.78 2.10
CA ALA A 114 0.30 5.82 3.06
C ALA A 114 0.61 4.35 2.69
N TRP A 115 0.85 4.03 1.41
CA TRP A 115 1.31 2.69 1.01
C TRP A 115 2.80 2.44 1.25
N LEU A 116 3.60 3.49 1.47
CA LEU A 116 5.05 3.41 1.63
C LEU A 116 5.50 3.42 3.10
N GLU A 117 4.63 3.88 3.99
CA GLU A 117 4.82 3.86 5.44
C GLU A 117 4.58 2.45 6.01
#